data_AF-D2S027-F1
#
_entry.id   AF-D2S027-F1
#
_cell.length_a   1.000
_cell.length_b   1.000
_cell.length_c   1.000
_cell.angle_alpha   90.00
_cell.angle_beta   90.00
_cell.angle_gamma   90.00
#
_symmetry.space_group_name_H-M   'P 1'
#
loop_
_entity.id
_entity.type
_entity.pdbx_description
1 polymer ?
#
loop_
_entity_poly.entity_id
_entity_poly.type
_entity_poly.pdbx_seq_one_letter_code
_entity_poly.pdbx_strand_id
1 'polypeptide(L)' 'MSATIRIPDHVKYRREAESGLVYDHENYGYEDASLYEVSETVVDVLEFVGDGRRRDEIEREYSPSLVERLVDRNFLETQ' A
#
# COMPACT_ATOMS: atom_id res chain seq x y z
N MET A 1 -13.84 12.28 11.13
CA MET A 1 -14.28 10.93 10.70
C MET A 1 -13.09 10.32 10.00
N SER A 2 -12.60 9.18 10.49
CA SER A 2 -11.49 8.44 9.89
C SER A 2 -11.88 8.02 8.47
N ALA A 3 -11.07 8.37 7.48
CA ALA A 3 -11.31 7.88 6.13
C ALA A 3 -11.02 6.38 6.05
N THR A 4 -11.71 5.66 5.18
CA THR A 4 -11.42 4.25 4.93
C THR A 4 -10.32 4.18 3.89
N ILE A 5 -9.23 3.51 4.23
CA ILE A 5 -8.11 3.26 3.34
C ILE A 5 -8.25 1.85 2.79
N ARG A 6 -8.05 1.68 1.49
CA ARG A 6 -7.97 0.37 0.85
C ARG A 6 -6.78 0.30 -0.08
N ILE A 7 -6.44 -0.91 -0.49
CA ILE A 7 -5.43 -1.16 -1.51
C ILE A 7 -6.12 -0.95 -2.87
N PRO A 8 -5.58 -0.10 -3.77
CA PRO A 8 -6.13 0.06 -5.10
C PRO A 8 -6.12 -1.24 -5.88
N ASP A 9 -7.13 -1.46 -6.73
CA ASP A 9 -7.26 -2.70 -7.51
C ASP A 9 -6.06 -2.96 -8.46
N HIS A 10 -5.42 -1.88 -8.92
CA HIS A 10 -4.24 -1.90 -9.77
C HIS A 10 -2.94 -2.16 -8.99
N VAL A 11 -2.94 -2.06 -7.66
CA VAL A 11 -1.76 -2.37 -6.85
C VAL A 11 -1.75 -3.87 -6.55
N LYS A 12 -0.66 -4.55 -6.91
CA LYS A 12 -0.38 -5.93 -6.50
C LYS A 12 0.86 -5.95 -5.63
N TYR A 13 0.90 -6.79 -4.62
CA TYR A 13 2.08 -6.90 -3.78
C TYR A 13 2.39 -8.37 -3.50
N ARG A 14 3.65 -8.63 -3.18
CA ARG A 14 4.15 -9.95 -2.82
C ARG A 14 5.19 -9.83 -1.72
N ARG A 15 5.07 -10.67 -0.69
CA ARG A 15 6.10 -10.85 0.33
C ARG A 15 7.21 -11.74 -0.21
N GLU A 16 8.44 -11.27 -0.08
CA GLU A 16 9.67 -12.04 -0.29
C GLU A 16 10.36 -12.25 1.06
N ALA A 17 11.39 -13.12 1.12
CA ALA A 17 11.94 -13.61 2.39
C ALA A 17 12.40 -12.49 3.35
N GLU A 18 13.10 -11.47 2.84
CA GLU A 18 13.66 -10.37 3.63
C GLU A 18 13.14 -8.99 3.17
N SER A 19 12.16 -8.95 2.25
CA SER A 19 11.66 -7.73 1.59
C SER A 19 10.29 -7.95 0.97
N GLY A 20 9.72 -6.90 0.40
CA GLY A 20 8.46 -6.92 -0.34
C GLY A 20 8.61 -6.36 -1.74
N LEU A 21 7.73 -6.80 -2.63
CA LEU A 21 7.59 -6.22 -3.96
C LEU A 21 6.17 -5.65 -4.10
N VAL A 22 6.08 -4.41 -4.56
CA VAL A 22 4.82 -3.75 -4.90
C VAL A 22 4.84 -3.40 -6.38
N TYR A 23 3.83 -3.87 -7.08
CA TYR A 23 3.58 -3.65 -8.50
C TYR A 23 2.43 -2.65 -8.62
N ASP A 24 2.72 -1.50 -9.21
CA ASP A 24 1.70 -0.54 -9.59
C ASP A 24 1.31 -0.76 -11.06
N HIS A 25 0.07 -1.20 -11.30
CA HIS A 25 -0.51 -1.35 -12.65
C HIS A 25 -1.37 -0.15 -13.07
N GLU A 26 -1.34 1.00 -12.38
CA GLU A 26 -2.15 2.16 -12.78
C GLU A 26 -1.93 2.55 -14.25
N ASN A 27 -0.74 2.29 -14.79
CA ASN A 27 -0.35 2.54 -16.19
C ASN A 27 -0.52 1.33 -17.14
N TYR A 28 -1.51 0.46 -16.93
CA TYR A 28 -1.76 -0.69 -17.84
C TYR A 28 -2.09 -0.23 -19.28
N GLY A 29 -1.06 -0.16 -20.14
CA GLY A 29 -1.15 0.36 -21.52
C GLY A 29 -0.05 1.36 -21.92
N TYR A 30 0.75 1.83 -20.96
CA TYR A 30 2.01 2.55 -21.19
C TYR A 30 3.19 1.69 -20.67
N GLU A 31 4.39 1.88 -21.21
CA GLU A 31 5.57 1.01 -21.05
C GLU A 31 6.11 0.88 -19.59
N ASP A 32 5.45 1.46 -18.59
CA ASP A 32 5.97 1.69 -17.24
C ASP A 32 5.07 1.06 -16.16
N ALA A 33 4.95 -0.27 -16.18
CA ALA A 33 4.52 -0.99 -14.97
C ALA A 33 5.64 -0.80 -13.92
N SER A 34 5.37 0.01 -12.91
CA SER A 34 6.38 0.36 -11.90
C SER A 34 6.45 -0.73 -10.82
N LEU A 35 7.60 -1.41 -10.75
CA LEU A 35 7.92 -2.36 -9.69
C LEU A 35 8.79 -1.68 -8.64
N TYR A 36 8.32 -1.69 -7.40
CA TYR A 36 9.03 -1.15 -6.25
C TYR A 36 9.44 -2.25 -5.30
N GLU A 37 10.73 -2.30 -4.97
CA GLU A 37 11.22 -3.05 -3.82
C GLU A 37 10.97 -2.24 -2.55
N VAL A 38 10.26 -2.85 -1.60
CA VAL A 38 9.87 -2.25 -0.33
C VAL A 38 10.33 -3.12 0.82
N SER A 39 10.41 -2.55 2.02
CA SER A 39 10.71 -3.32 3.23
C SER A 39 9.53 -4.22 3.62
N GLU A 40 9.80 -5.25 4.42
CA GLU A 40 8.76 -6.14 4.98
C GLU A 40 7.62 -5.36 5.63
N THR A 41 7.92 -4.27 6.34
CA THR A 41 6.94 -3.43 7.04
C THR A 41 5.88 -2.86 6.10
N VAL A 42 6.24 -2.53 4.85
CA VAL A 42 5.26 -2.04 3.88
C VAL A 42 4.30 -3.15 3.48
N VAL A 43 4.81 -4.37 3.31
CA VAL A 43 3.97 -5.54 3.03
C VAL A 43 3.07 -5.84 4.21
N ASP A 44 3.59 -5.79 5.45
CA ASP A 44 2.77 -5.93 6.65
C ASP A 44 1.62 -4.93 6.69
N VAL A 45 1.87 -3.66 6.35
CA VAL A 45 0.80 -2.66 6.26
C VAL A 45 -0.23 -3.05 5.21
N LEU A 46 0.20 -3.43 4.01
CA LEU A 46 -0.71 -3.84 2.92
C LEU A 46 -1.55 -5.07 3.33
N GLU A 47 -0.93 -6.09 3.91
CA GLU A 47 -1.63 -7.26 4.45
C GLU A 47 -2.61 -6.89 5.58
N PHE A 48 -2.24 -5.92 6.41
CA PHE A 48 -3.09 -5.43 7.49
C PHE A 48 -4.31 -4.65 6.98
N VAL A 49 -4.15 -3.87 5.91
CA VAL A 49 -5.27 -3.17 5.24
C VAL A 49 -6.23 -4.19 4.60
N GLY A 50 -5.68 -5.18 3.89
CA GLY A 50 -6.49 -6.18 3.17
C GLY A 50 -7.47 -5.54 2.19
N ASP A 51 -8.76 -5.79 2.38
CA ASP A 51 -9.85 -5.28 1.50
C ASP A 51 -10.29 -3.84 1.87
N GLY A 52 -9.85 -3.32 3.03
CA GLY A 52 -10.21 -2.00 3.51
C GLY A 52 -10.22 -1.88 5.02
N ARG A 53 -9.59 -0.81 5.52
CA ARG A 53 -9.43 -0.52 6.95
C ARG A 53 -9.60 0.96 7.23
N ARG A 54 -9.91 1.32 8.47
CA ARG A 54 -9.92 2.75 8.85
C ARG A 54 -8.49 3.26 8.94
N ARG A 55 -8.26 4.45 8.39
CA ARG A 55 -6.97 5.15 8.46
C ARG A 55 -6.42 5.18 9.89
N ASP A 56 -7.23 5.63 10.85
CA ASP A 56 -6.82 5.70 12.26
C ASP A 56 -6.39 4.35 12.87
N GLU A 57 -6.91 3.21 12.41
CA GLU A 57 -6.46 1.90 12.90
C GLU A 57 -5.05 1.58 12.40
N ILE A 58 -4.80 1.85 11.11
CA ILE A 58 -3.50 1.63 10.48
C ILE A 58 -2.46 2.59 11.07
N GLU A 59 -2.83 3.87 11.25
CA GLU A 59 -1.93 4.89 11.81
C GLU A 59 -1.56 4.60 13.27
N ARG A 60 -2.45 3.96 14.04
CA ARG A 60 -2.17 3.55 15.42
C ARG A 60 -1.17 2.39 15.51
N GLU A 61 -1.20 1.48 14.56
CA GLU A 61 -0.31 0.31 14.53
C GLU A 61 1.04 0.63 13.88
N TYR A 62 1.03 1.33 12.73
CA TYR A 62 2.22 1.50 11.86
C TYR A 62 2.75 2.93 11.76
N SER A 63 2.15 3.88 12.48
CA SER A 63 2.42 5.33 12.45
C SER A 63 1.81 6.10 11.27
N PRO A 64 1.31 7.34 11.52
CA PRO A 64 0.68 8.17 10.49
C PRO A 64 1.63 8.55 9.35
N SER A 65 2.89 8.82 9.65
CA SER A 65 3.89 9.18 8.63
C SER A 65 4.20 8.06 7.63
N LEU A 66 3.97 6.80 7.99
CA LEU A 66 4.15 5.68 7.07
C LEU A 66 2.93 5.58 6.13
N VAL A 67 1.73 5.66 6.70
CA VAL A 67 0.47 5.65 5.95
C VAL A 67 0.44 6.80 4.93
N GLU A 68 0.85 8.00 5.34
CA GLU A 68 0.93 9.15 4.41
C GLU A 68 1.87 8.89 3.23
N ARG A 69 3.04 8.26 3.46
CA ARG A 69 3.96 7.91 2.37
C ARG A 69 3.38 6.86 1.43
N LEU A 70 2.64 5.90 1.95
CA LEU A 70 2.01 4.85 1.14
C LEU A 70 0.88 5.43 0.29
N VAL A 71 0.11 6.38 0.82
CA VAL A 71 -0.90 7.13 0.07
C VAL A 71 -0.25 8.01 -1.00
N ASP A 72 0.82 8.73 -0.65
CA ASP A 72 1.57 9.60 -1.59
C ASP A 72 2.15 8.80 -2.77
N ARG A 73 2.54 7.54 -2.52
CA ARG A 73 3.02 6.60 -3.55
C ARG A 73 1.92 5.86 -4.32
N ASN A 74 0.66 6.19 -4.10
CA ASN A 74 -0.50 5.47 -4.67
C ASN A 74 -0.55 3.98 -4.29
N PHE A 75 0.12 3.54 -3.22
CA PHE A 75 -0.01 2.16 -2.73
C PHE A 75 -1.31 1.95 -1.93
N LEU A 76 -1.86 3.04 -1.41
CA LEU A 76 -3.10 3.08 -0.64
C LEU A 76 -3.98 4.21 -1.17
N GLU A 77 -5.27 3.95 -1.32
CA GLU A 77 -6.25 4.96 -1.69
C GLU A 77 -7.25 5.22 -0.56
N THR A 78 -7.70 6.47 -0.46
CA THR A 78 -8.73 6.90 0.48
C THR A 78 -10.09 6.85 -0.21
N GLN A 79 -11.04 6.10 0.36
CA GLN A 79 -12.46 6.13 -0.01
C GLN A 79 -13.27 7.16 0.77
#